data_AF-A0A934H2I4-F1
#
_entry.id   AF-A0A934H2I4-F1
#
_cell.length_a   1.000
_cell.length_b   1.000
_cell.length_c   1.000
_cell.angle_alpha   90.00
_cell.angle_beta   90.00
_cell.angle_gamma   90.00
#
_symmetry.space_group_name_H-M   'P 1'
#
loop_
_entity.id
_entity.type
_entity.pdbx_description
1 polymer ?
#
loop_
_entity_poly.entity_id
_entity_poly.type
_entity_poly.pdbx_seq_one_letter_code
_entity_poly.pdbx_strand_id
1 'polypeptide(L)'
;MAFKFPHKFTLVALILAMFAALIPSPALADGQVETSSLKTHTIKFYLDPALAADLGFAKMVLPKYVDDMNAILAKNTNRRLLFDAQTGIIVAESQPHTDSAMPPLPTEDFEIWAHAVYTDQAVSYGGYAGMDASGAGALAGLRWTKLYDPDALTSADVWDYTTQLDHMLHELAHVLGAGIGEYYSLMSVTDSTSVAPLMDINIYNANDPFWSDKPDFMRDPLLRFTETTSRAQYLSTVQFSNLTAAVMSGSYRNGIPSFEQFTVQVLDESGQPASNVNVKVWNVEGFYPYASQLLLDAATDANGQVTVAWGTSTGSHNAYNFLRLIKVYRDGNPAAEPRYVSIYDGDIAALVNQSSAQVTTIKLAPQTQSATFASIAAKDGWTLEAGENANTGKTKDTAASALRLGDDAGRAQYRGILSFDTSSLPDNAVITKVMLQVKKQGVTGGGNPLNLFRGFLADIRNGAFGASSLESADWQSPAHKTVGPFTPALVNGWYALDLSAAATQVNKAAGGLTQIRLRFKLDDNNNGAANYLTLFSGNAAAANRPQLIVEYYIP
;
A
#
# COMPACT_ATOMS: atom_id res chain seq x y z
N MET A 1 15.00 -22.87 -61.81
CA MET A 1 14.28 -24.14 -62.01
C MET A 1 14.08 -24.74 -60.63
N ALA A 2 12.84 -24.73 -60.13
CA ALA A 2 12.51 -25.13 -58.77
C ALA A 2 12.67 -26.64 -58.57
N PHE A 3 13.27 -27.05 -57.45
CA PHE A 3 13.23 -28.44 -57.01
C PHE A 3 12.52 -28.54 -55.66
N LYS A 4 11.41 -29.28 -55.70
CA LYS A 4 10.63 -29.74 -54.57
C LYS A 4 11.36 -30.91 -53.88
N PHE A 5 11.20 -31.01 -52.56
CA PHE A 5 11.22 -32.19 -51.66
C PHE A 5 10.64 -33.48 -52.30
N PRO A 6 10.67 -34.71 -51.71
CA PRO A 6 11.03 -35.19 -50.34
C PRO A 6 11.77 -36.58 -50.30
N HIS A 7 12.00 -37.20 -49.12
CA HIS A 7 11.70 -38.62 -48.75
C HIS A 7 12.41 -38.99 -47.42
N LYS A 8 11.70 -39.19 -46.30
CA LYS A 8 11.05 -40.43 -45.78
C LYS A 8 11.99 -41.41 -45.03
N PHE A 9 11.81 -41.42 -43.69
CA PHE A 9 11.65 -42.55 -42.74
C PHE A 9 12.77 -43.58 -42.50
N THR A 10 13.22 -43.71 -41.23
CA THR A 10 13.23 -45.00 -40.49
C THR A 10 13.21 -44.83 -38.97
N LEU A 11 12.39 -45.67 -38.32
CA LEU A 11 12.11 -45.93 -36.89
C LEU A 11 13.35 -46.61 -36.22
N VAL A 12 13.66 -46.55 -34.91
CA VAL A 12 13.03 -47.30 -33.78
C VAL A 12 13.59 -46.82 -32.41
N ALA A 13 12.67 -46.78 -31.43
CA ALA A 13 12.70 -46.66 -29.96
C ALA A 13 13.99 -46.91 -29.12
N LEU A 14 14.15 -46.14 -28.02
CA LEU A 14 13.97 -46.62 -26.62
C LEU A 14 14.01 -45.48 -25.57
N ILE A 15 12.95 -45.43 -24.74
CA ILE A 15 12.81 -45.07 -23.31
C ILE A 15 13.87 -44.12 -22.67
N LEU A 16 13.41 -42.94 -22.22
CA LEU A 16 13.80 -42.40 -20.91
C LEU A 16 12.68 -41.52 -20.33
N ALA A 17 12.17 -41.92 -19.17
CA ALA A 17 11.27 -41.13 -18.35
C ALA A 17 12.03 -39.95 -17.73
N MET A 18 11.48 -38.74 -17.86
CA MET A 18 11.78 -37.63 -16.96
C MET A 18 10.49 -36.87 -16.65
N PHE A 19 10.24 -36.76 -15.35
CA PHE A 19 9.19 -35.99 -14.71
C PHE A 19 9.24 -34.53 -15.19
N ALA A 20 8.25 -34.13 -16.00
CA ALA A 20 7.84 -32.75 -16.07
C ALA A 20 6.66 -32.58 -15.10
N ALA A 21 6.91 -31.92 -13.97
CA ALA A 21 5.84 -31.41 -13.13
C ALA A 21 5.02 -30.43 -13.98
N LEU A 22 3.86 -30.89 -14.45
CA LEU A 22 2.80 -30.00 -14.93
C LEU A 22 2.43 -29.10 -13.76
N ILE A 23 2.87 -27.85 -13.81
CA ILE A 23 2.20 -26.78 -13.09
C ILE A 23 0.77 -26.77 -13.64
N PRO A 24 -0.27 -27.06 -12.83
CA PRO A 24 -1.61 -26.80 -13.29
C PRO A 24 -1.70 -25.29 -13.51
N SER A 25 -1.81 -24.89 -14.77
CA SER A 25 -2.43 -23.60 -15.08
C SER A 25 -3.75 -23.57 -14.31
N PRO A 26 -4.14 -22.46 -13.65
CA PRO A 26 -5.47 -22.37 -13.10
C PRO A 26 -6.42 -22.57 -14.28
N ALA A 27 -7.02 -23.75 -14.34
CA ALA A 27 -8.19 -23.97 -15.16
C ALA A 27 -9.17 -22.92 -14.65
N LEU A 28 -9.49 -21.94 -15.50
CA LEU A 28 -10.74 -21.23 -15.40
C LEU A 28 -11.79 -22.33 -15.42
N ALA A 29 -12.21 -22.71 -14.21
CA ALA A 29 -13.35 -23.56 -14.03
C ALA A 29 -14.49 -22.80 -14.68
N ASP A 30 -14.92 -23.30 -15.83
CA ASP A 30 -16.23 -23.04 -16.38
C ASP A 30 -17.22 -23.71 -15.41
N GLY A 31 -17.33 -23.11 -14.23
CA GLY A 31 -18.29 -23.46 -13.21
C GLY A 31 -19.62 -23.02 -13.77
N GLN A 32 -20.45 -23.99 -14.11
CA GLN A 32 -21.85 -23.73 -14.40
C GLN A 32 -22.40 -22.87 -13.26
N VAL A 33 -22.74 -21.62 -13.58
CA VAL A 33 -23.49 -20.73 -12.71
C VAL A 33 -24.82 -21.43 -12.49
N GLU A 34 -24.99 -22.10 -11.36
CA GLU A 34 -26.33 -22.25 -10.80
C GLU A 34 -26.87 -20.84 -10.68
N THR A 35 -27.78 -20.46 -11.59
CA THR A 35 -28.48 -19.19 -11.51
C THR A 35 -29.29 -19.26 -10.23
N SER A 36 -28.76 -18.71 -9.14
CA SER A 36 -29.48 -18.69 -7.86
C SER A 36 -30.84 -18.05 -8.14
N SER A 37 -31.91 -18.76 -7.77
CA SER A 37 -33.28 -18.28 -7.98
C SER A 37 -33.45 -16.88 -7.38
N LEU A 38 -34.06 -15.97 -8.14
CA LEU A 38 -34.25 -14.59 -7.73
C LEU A 38 -35.17 -14.51 -6.50
N LYS A 39 -34.69 -13.93 -5.41
CA LYS A 39 -35.42 -13.73 -4.16
C LYS A 39 -36.09 -12.37 -4.14
N THR A 40 -37.41 -12.35 -4.00
CA THR A 40 -38.19 -11.12 -4.04
C THR A 40 -38.67 -10.67 -2.66
N HIS A 41 -38.72 -9.37 -2.44
CA HIS A 41 -39.26 -8.77 -1.22
C HIS A 41 -40.25 -7.66 -1.57
N THR A 42 -41.44 -7.69 -0.99
CA THR A 42 -42.39 -6.59 -1.13
C THR A 42 -41.92 -5.43 -0.27
N ILE A 43 -41.66 -4.27 -0.87
CA ILE A 43 -41.33 -3.04 -0.14
C ILE A 43 -42.58 -2.18 0.07
N LYS A 44 -42.69 -1.57 1.25
CA LYS A 44 -43.69 -0.55 1.60
C LYS A 44 -43.00 0.68 2.16
N PHE A 45 -43.48 1.86 1.78
CA PHE A 45 -43.04 3.14 2.31
C PHE A 45 -44.03 3.63 3.36
N TYR A 46 -43.52 3.80 4.57
CA TYR A 46 -44.20 4.46 5.68
C TYR A 46 -43.64 5.87 5.76
N LEU A 47 -44.45 6.86 5.38
CA LEU A 47 -44.00 8.24 5.22
C LEU A 47 -44.69 9.15 6.20
N ASP A 48 -43.91 10.05 6.80
CA ASP A 48 -44.43 11.21 7.52
C ASP A 48 -45.41 12.00 6.63
N PRO A 49 -46.55 12.47 7.17
CA PRO A 49 -47.51 13.29 6.44
C PRO A 49 -46.88 14.47 5.66
N ALA A 50 -45.81 15.08 6.18
CA ALA A 50 -45.11 16.18 5.51
C ALA A 50 -44.37 15.75 4.24
N LEU A 51 -43.88 14.50 4.17
CA LEU A 51 -43.26 13.93 2.97
C LEU A 51 -44.30 13.44 1.95
N ALA A 52 -45.48 13.05 2.44
CA ALA A 52 -46.57 12.48 1.66
C ALA A 52 -47.75 13.44 1.44
N ALA A 53 -47.53 14.75 1.58
CA ALA A 53 -48.57 15.78 1.43
C ALA A 53 -49.24 15.75 0.04
N ASP A 54 -48.48 15.36 -1.00
CA ASP A 54 -49.00 15.01 -2.32
C ASP A 54 -48.79 13.51 -2.59
N LEU A 55 -49.83 12.72 -2.31
CA LEU A 55 -49.83 11.28 -2.58
C LEU A 55 -49.75 10.95 -4.08
N GLY A 56 -50.22 11.83 -4.96
CA GLY A 56 -50.11 11.65 -6.40
C GLY A 56 -48.64 11.74 -6.84
N PHE A 57 -47.92 12.72 -6.32
CA PHE A 57 -46.48 12.86 -6.53
C PHE A 57 -45.71 11.67 -5.94
N ALA A 58 -46.00 11.26 -4.70
CA ALA A 58 -45.35 10.09 -4.09
C ALA A 58 -45.56 8.81 -4.91
N LYS A 59 -46.78 8.57 -5.40
CA LYS A 59 -47.11 7.44 -6.30
C LYS A 59 -46.36 7.48 -7.62
N MET A 60 -46.05 8.68 -8.12
CA MET A 60 -45.30 8.86 -9.35
C MET A 60 -43.80 8.58 -9.17
N VAL A 61 -43.20 9.00 -8.05
CA VAL A 61 -41.74 8.99 -7.89
C VAL A 61 -41.18 7.78 -7.16
N LEU A 62 -41.87 7.23 -6.15
CA LEU A 62 -41.36 6.09 -5.38
C LEU A 62 -41.12 4.81 -6.22
N PRO A 63 -41.89 4.50 -7.28
CA PRO A 63 -41.52 3.42 -8.18
C PRO A 63 -40.13 3.59 -8.77
N LYS A 64 -39.74 4.83 -9.11
CA LYS A 64 -38.43 5.15 -9.68
C LYS A 64 -37.30 5.00 -8.67
N TYR A 65 -37.54 5.28 -7.39
CA TYR A 65 -36.59 4.98 -6.31
C TYR A 65 -36.34 3.47 -6.21
N VAL A 66 -37.42 2.67 -6.24
CA VAL A 66 -37.33 1.22 -6.19
C VAL A 66 -36.64 0.66 -7.44
N ASP A 67 -36.89 1.23 -8.62
CA ASP A 67 -36.19 0.87 -9.85
C ASP A 67 -34.67 1.14 -9.75
N ASP A 68 -34.27 2.28 -9.19
CA ASP A 68 -32.87 2.62 -8.96
C ASP A 68 -32.19 1.69 -7.95
N MET A 69 -32.85 1.36 -6.84
CA MET A 69 -32.37 0.34 -5.90
C MET A 69 -32.23 -1.02 -6.58
N ASN A 70 -33.23 -1.43 -7.37
CA ASN A 70 -33.22 -2.68 -8.13
C ASN A 70 -32.09 -2.70 -9.18
N ALA A 71 -31.80 -1.57 -9.82
CA ALA A 71 -30.68 -1.47 -10.77
C ALA A 71 -29.34 -1.75 -10.09
N ILE A 72 -29.16 -1.32 -8.83
CA ILE A 72 -27.95 -1.59 -8.04
C ILE A 72 -27.95 -3.04 -7.54
N LEU A 73 -29.06 -3.53 -6.97
CA LEU A 73 -29.19 -4.92 -6.51
C LEU A 73 -28.92 -5.93 -7.63
N ALA A 74 -29.39 -5.65 -8.85
CA ALA A 74 -29.23 -6.53 -10.01
C ALA A 74 -27.79 -6.65 -10.52
N LYS A 75 -26.85 -5.80 -10.08
CA LYS A 75 -25.46 -5.86 -10.53
C LYS A 75 -24.75 -7.13 -10.06
N ASN A 76 -24.97 -7.53 -8.82
CA ASN A 76 -24.26 -8.67 -8.23
C ASN A 76 -25.00 -9.38 -7.09
N THR A 77 -26.29 -9.12 -6.87
CA THR A 77 -27.10 -9.87 -5.90
C THR A 77 -28.21 -10.65 -6.60
N ASN A 78 -28.83 -11.60 -5.90
CA ASN A 78 -30.06 -12.27 -6.35
C ASN A 78 -31.33 -11.69 -5.70
N ARG A 79 -31.28 -10.44 -5.22
CA ARG A 79 -32.40 -9.78 -4.54
C ARG A 79 -33.15 -8.85 -5.50
N ARG A 80 -34.47 -8.77 -5.32
CA ARG A 80 -35.32 -7.82 -6.04
C ARG A 80 -36.44 -7.30 -5.15
N LEU A 81 -36.64 -5.98 -5.15
CA LEU A 81 -37.76 -5.34 -4.49
C LEU A 81 -38.97 -5.29 -5.43
N LEU A 82 -40.14 -5.66 -4.90
CA LEU A 82 -41.44 -5.54 -5.56
C LEU A 82 -42.20 -4.41 -4.89
N PHE A 83 -42.68 -3.45 -5.68
CA PHE A 83 -43.41 -2.30 -5.17
C PHE A 83 -44.69 -2.07 -5.96
N ASP A 84 -45.79 -1.88 -5.23
CA ASP A 84 -47.07 -1.44 -5.78
C ASP A 84 -47.40 -0.05 -5.23
N ALA A 85 -47.36 0.97 -6.07
CA ALA A 85 -47.65 2.34 -5.67
C ALA A 85 -49.09 2.55 -5.16
N GLN A 86 -50.03 1.65 -5.48
CA GLN A 86 -51.41 1.78 -5.00
C GLN A 86 -51.59 1.35 -3.56
N THR A 87 -50.81 0.37 -3.11
CA THR A 87 -50.97 -0.27 -1.79
C THR A 87 -49.75 -0.12 -0.88
N GLY A 88 -48.59 0.21 -1.44
CA GLY A 88 -47.30 0.27 -0.76
C GLY A 88 -46.92 1.63 -0.19
N ILE A 89 -47.79 2.64 -0.23
CA ILE A 89 -47.53 3.95 0.37
C ILE A 89 -48.51 4.16 1.53
N ILE A 90 -47.96 4.27 2.74
CA ILE A 90 -48.72 4.38 3.98
C ILE A 90 -48.27 5.67 4.66
N VAL A 91 -49.22 6.57 4.94
CA VAL A 91 -48.94 7.74 5.77
C VAL A 91 -48.87 7.30 7.23
N ALA A 92 -47.74 7.58 7.88
CA ALA A 92 -47.46 7.14 9.24
C ALA A 92 -46.96 8.32 10.09
N GLU A 93 -47.64 8.59 11.20
CA GLU A 93 -47.24 9.63 12.17
C GLU A 93 -46.26 9.09 13.24
N SER A 94 -46.05 7.78 13.26
CA SER A 94 -45.20 7.08 14.22
C SER A 94 -44.49 5.90 13.57
N GLN A 95 -43.47 5.41 14.27
CA GLN A 95 -42.75 4.20 13.90
C GLN A 95 -43.69 3.02 13.61
N PRO A 96 -43.53 2.31 12.46
CA PRO A 96 -44.44 1.24 12.06
C PRO A 96 -44.05 -0.15 12.58
N HIS A 97 -42.83 -0.32 13.10
CA HIS A 97 -42.27 -1.61 13.52
C HIS A 97 -41.97 -1.64 15.03
N THR A 98 -41.86 -2.85 15.58
CA THR A 98 -41.65 -3.08 17.02
C THR A 98 -40.19 -3.09 17.49
N ASP A 99 -39.22 -3.05 16.58
CA ASP A 99 -37.77 -3.29 16.85
C ASP A 99 -37.49 -4.61 17.58
N SER A 100 -38.41 -5.56 17.45
CA SER A 100 -38.35 -6.83 18.16
C SER A 100 -39.09 -7.89 17.37
N ALA A 101 -38.42 -9.00 17.14
CA ALA A 101 -38.95 -10.19 16.50
C ALA A 101 -38.40 -11.43 17.18
N MET A 102 -39.18 -12.53 17.19
CA MET A 102 -38.70 -13.80 17.72
C MET A 102 -37.89 -14.53 16.63
N PRO A 103 -36.60 -14.85 16.86
CA PRO A 103 -35.82 -15.63 15.91
C PRO A 103 -36.36 -17.07 15.76
N PRO A 104 -36.12 -17.75 14.62
CA PRO A 104 -35.41 -17.24 13.46
C PRO A 104 -36.27 -16.28 12.61
N LEU A 105 -35.66 -15.21 12.15
CA LEU A 105 -36.23 -14.30 11.15
C LEU A 105 -36.40 -15.01 9.80
N PRO A 106 -37.47 -14.73 9.04
CA PRO A 106 -37.64 -15.28 7.70
C PRO A 106 -36.52 -14.80 6.78
N THR A 107 -35.91 -15.72 6.03
CA THR A 107 -34.82 -15.42 5.08
C THR A 107 -35.32 -15.17 3.66
N GLU A 108 -36.59 -15.50 3.42
CA GLU A 108 -37.31 -15.41 2.14
C GLU A 108 -38.75 -14.95 2.41
N ASP A 109 -39.42 -14.42 1.39
CA ASP A 109 -40.85 -14.04 1.41
C ASP A 109 -41.28 -13.15 2.60
N PHE A 110 -40.44 -12.18 2.96
CA PHE A 110 -40.75 -11.16 3.97
C PHE A 110 -40.78 -9.76 3.39
N GLU A 111 -41.55 -8.87 4.03
CA GLU A 111 -41.67 -7.47 3.63
C GLU A 111 -40.49 -6.62 4.08
N ILE A 112 -40.21 -5.56 3.31
CA ILE A 112 -39.28 -4.48 3.66
C ILE A 112 -40.10 -3.21 3.91
N TRP A 113 -39.94 -2.58 5.05
CA TRP A 113 -40.64 -1.36 5.42
C TRP A 113 -39.65 -0.19 5.45
N ALA A 114 -39.67 0.67 4.43
CA ALA A 114 -38.92 1.92 4.43
C ALA A 114 -39.71 2.98 5.20
N HIS A 115 -39.22 3.36 6.38
CA HIS A 115 -39.85 4.36 7.24
C HIS A 115 -39.06 5.67 7.21
N ALA A 116 -39.61 6.67 6.53
CA ALA A 116 -38.98 7.98 6.36
C ALA A 116 -39.79 9.09 7.04
N VAL A 117 -39.07 9.92 7.79
CA VAL A 117 -39.61 11.07 8.53
C VAL A 117 -39.03 12.35 7.98
N TYR A 118 -39.84 13.41 7.94
CA TYR A 118 -39.37 14.71 7.45
C TYR A 118 -38.24 15.27 8.32
N THR A 119 -37.30 15.97 7.68
CA THR A 119 -36.31 16.81 8.34
C THR A 119 -36.15 18.15 7.63
N ASP A 120 -35.91 19.20 8.40
CA ASP A 120 -35.61 20.55 7.91
C ASP A 120 -34.10 20.79 7.71
N GLN A 121 -33.27 19.76 7.89
CA GLN A 121 -31.85 19.82 7.59
C GLN A 121 -31.58 19.99 6.10
N ALA A 122 -30.38 20.46 5.76
CA ALA A 122 -30.01 20.74 4.37
C ALA A 122 -29.88 19.48 3.50
N VAL A 123 -29.61 18.32 4.12
CA VAL A 123 -29.42 17.02 3.46
C VAL A 123 -30.05 15.95 4.33
N SER A 124 -30.60 14.91 3.69
CA SER A 124 -31.17 13.72 4.29
C SER A 124 -30.07 12.92 5.02
N TYR A 125 -30.42 12.29 6.13
CA TYR A 125 -29.46 11.59 6.98
C TYR A 125 -30.11 10.46 7.79
N GLY A 126 -29.30 9.72 8.52
CA GLY A 126 -29.75 8.65 9.40
C GLY A 126 -30.01 7.36 8.65
N GLY A 127 -30.74 6.46 9.29
CA GLY A 127 -30.77 5.06 8.91
C GLY A 127 -30.44 4.19 10.11
N TYR A 128 -31.22 3.13 10.29
CA TYR A 128 -30.84 1.92 10.99
C TYR A 128 -31.71 0.77 10.51
N ALA A 129 -31.16 -0.44 10.53
CA ALA A 129 -31.90 -1.65 10.26
C ALA A 129 -32.72 -2.06 11.49
N GLY A 130 -34.03 -2.06 11.34
CA GLY A 130 -34.98 -2.53 12.34
C GLY A 130 -35.66 -3.84 11.91
N MET A 131 -36.54 -4.32 12.77
CA MET A 131 -37.37 -5.50 12.51
C MET A 131 -38.73 -5.35 13.16
N ASP A 132 -39.74 -5.96 12.56
CA ASP A 132 -41.08 -6.06 13.13
C ASP A 132 -41.36 -7.46 13.67
N ALA A 133 -42.27 -7.58 14.63
CA ALA A 133 -42.70 -8.85 15.21
C ALA A 133 -43.27 -9.83 14.16
N SER A 134 -43.76 -9.33 13.02
CA SER A 134 -44.16 -10.15 11.86
C SER A 134 -42.98 -10.82 11.13
N GLY A 135 -41.76 -10.39 11.40
CA GLY A 135 -40.56 -10.77 10.65
C GLY A 135 -40.25 -9.84 9.47
N ALA A 136 -41.00 -8.76 9.24
CA ALA A 136 -40.62 -7.74 8.27
C ALA A 136 -39.27 -7.08 8.66
N GLY A 137 -38.47 -6.71 7.67
CA GLY A 137 -37.28 -5.89 7.87
C GLY A 137 -37.64 -4.40 7.75
N ALA A 138 -37.12 -3.55 8.62
CA ALA A 138 -37.38 -2.12 8.56
C ALA A 138 -36.12 -1.36 8.17
N LEU A 139 -36.22 -0.49 7.17
CA LEU A 139 -35.23 0.55 6.87
C LEU A 139 -35.72 1.79 7.60
N ALA A 140 -35.25 1.98 8.84
CA ALA A 140 -35.82 2.91 9.79
C ALA A 140 -34.90 4.11 10.03
N GLY A 141 -35.39 5.08 10.81
CA GLY A 141 -34.60 6.27 11.17
C GLY A 141 -34.22 7.16 9.98
N LEU A 142 -34.77 6.93 8.79
CA LEU A 142 -34.49 7.72 7.59
C LEU A 142 -35.06 9.12 7.76
N ARG A 143 -34.21 10.14 7.74
CA ARG A 143 -34.61 11.55 7.83
C ARG A 143 -34.49 12.16 6.44
N TRP A 144 -35.62 12.37 5.77
CA TRP A 144 -35.65 12.86 4.40
C TRP A 144 -36.09 14.32 4.34
N THR A 145 -35.43 15.10 3.50
CA THR A 145 -35.78 16.52 3.30
C THR A 145 -37.08 16.66 2.49
N LYS A 146 -37.23 15.80 1.46
CA LYS A 146 -38.38 15.74 0.54
C LYS A 146 -38.27 14.49 -0.33
N LEU A 147 -39.33 14.21 -1.10
CA LEU A 147 -39.27 13.29 -2.24
C LEU A 147 -38.78 14.04 -3.48
N TYR A 148 -37.93 13.38 -4.27
CA TYR A 148 -37.43 13.88 -5.54
C TYR A 148 -38.14 13.21 -6.72
N ASP A 149 -38.19 13.86 -7.87
CA ASP A 149 -38.45 13.18 -9.15
C ASP A 149 -37.12 12.78 -9.78
N PRO A 150 -36.75 11.48 -9.82
CA PRO A 150 -35.46 11.03 -10.36
C PRO A 150 -35.22 11.38 -11.82
N ASP A 151 -36.25 11.72 -12.59
CA ASP A 151 -36.12 12.12 -14.00
C ASP A 151 -35.98 13.65 -14.18
N ALA A 152 -36.15 14.42 -13.11
CA ALA A 152 -36.09 15.88 -13.11
C ALA A 152 -35.13 16.46 -12.05
N LEU A 153 -34.12 15.68 -11.64
CA LEU A 153 -33.11 16.11 -10.66
C LEU A 153 -32.27 17.27 -11.19
N THR A 154 -32.16 18.35 -10.41
CA THR A 154 -31.12 19.36 -10.62
C THR A 154 -29.78 18.87 -10.07
N SER A 155 -28.67 19.52 -10.42
CA SER A 155 -27.35 19.17 -9.88
C SER A 155 -27.27 19.29 -8.35
N ALA A 156 -28.07 20.16 -7.74
CA ALA A 156 -28.14 20.30 -6.28
C ALA A 156 -28.96 19.17 -5.62
N ASP A 157 -29.95 18.63 -6.34
CA ASP A 157 -30.81 17.54 -5.85
C ASP A 157 -30.10 16.18 -5.87
N VAL A 158 -29.13 15.98 -6.78
CA VAL A 158 -28.45 14.68 -6.98
C VAL A 158 -27.86 14.17 -5.67
N TRP A 159 -27.12 15.01 -4.94
CA TRP A 159 -26.46 14.61 -3.69
C TRP A 159 -27.47 14.01 -2.72
N ASP A 160 -28.51 14.76 -2.38
CA ASP A 160 -29.50 14.35 -1.39
C ASP A 160 -30.33 13.14 -1.85
N TYR A 161 -30.72 13.10 -3.14
CA TYR A 161 -31.41 11.92 -3.71
C TYR A 161 -30.55 10.65 -3.58
N THR A 162 -29.28 10.72 -3.97
CA THR A 162 -28.38 9.56 -3.88
C THR A 162 -28.08 9.17 -2.44
N THR A 163 -28.04 10.14 -1.51
CA THR A 163 -27.96 9.88 -0.08
C THR A 163 -29.19 9.11 0.44
N GLN A 164 -30.40 9.44 -0.02
CA GLN A 164 -31.61 8.66 0.33
C GLN A 164 -31.54 7.21 -0.18
N LEU A 165 -31.03 6.99 -1.41
CA LEU A 165 -30.82 5.66 -1.97
C LEU A 165 -29.75 4.88 -1.21
N ASP A 166 -28.59 5.49 -0.94
CA ASP A 166 -27.48 4.86 -0.22
C ASP A 166 -27.92 4.42 1.17
N HIS A 167 -28.63 5.27 1.94
CA HIS A 167 -29.16 4.87 3.26
C HIS A 167 -30.12 3.68 3.15
N MET A 168 -31.05 3.68 2.20
CA MET A 168 -31.96 2.54 2.04
C MET A 168 -31.22 1.25 1.66
N LEU A 169 -30.23 1.33 0.77
CA LEU A 169 -29.42 0.18 0.36
C LEU A 169 -28.53 -0.33 1.50
N HIS A 170 -27.96 0.57 2.29
CA HIS A 170 -27.17 0.31 3.49
C HIS A 170 -28.00 -0.47 4.52
N GLU A 171 -29.16 0.07 4.91
CA GLU A 171 -30.03 -0.61 5.88
C GLU A 171 -30.60 -1.92 5.34
N LEU A 172 -30.84 -2.01 4.03
CA LEU A 172 -31.31 -3.24 3.41
C LEU A 172 -30.24 -4.33 3.50
N ALA A 173 -28.98 -3.98 3.32
CA ALA A 173 -27.87 -4.91 3.48
C ALA A 173 -27.79 -5.43 4.92
N HIS A 174 -27.94 -4.56 5.92
CA HIS A 174 -28.02 -4.96 7.33
C HIS A 174 -29.22 -5.86 7.65
N VAL A 175 -30.42 -5.52 7.16
CA VAL A 175 -31.62 -6.38 7.29
C VAL A 175 -31.38 -7.78 6.73
N LEU A 176 -30.54 -7.89 5.70
CA LEU A 176 -30.18 -9.16 5.06
C LEU A 176 -28.95 -9.86 5.69
N GLY A 177 -28.39 -9.29 6.76
CA GLY A 177 -27.32 -9.86 7.56
C GLY A 177 -25.91 -9.39 7.20
N ALA A 178 -25.74 -8.44 6.29
CA ALA A 178 -24.44 -7.86 5.96
C ALA A 178 -24.01 -6.80 6.99
N GLY A 179 -22.71 -6.51 7.02
CA GLY A 179 -22.20 -5.37 7.80
C GLY A 179 -22.25 -5.55 9.32
N ILE A 180 -22.47 -6.75 9.86
CA ILE A 180 -22.44 -6.96 11.31
C ILE A 180 -21.05 -6.58 11.84
N GLY A 181 -20.98 -5.55 12.70
CA GLY A 181 -19.72 -4.94 13.16
C GLY A 181 -19.38 -3.59 12.52
N GLU A 182 -20.21 -3.12 11.56
CA GLU A 182 -20.15 -1.84 10.86
C GLU A 182 -18.85 -1.60 10.07
N TYR A 183 -18.89 -1.80 8.74
CA TYR A 183 -17.71 -1.67 7.88
C TYR A 183 -17.00 -0.32 8.02
N TYR A 184 -17.78 0.75 8.22
CA TYR A 184 -17.24 2.09 8.38
C TYR A 184 -16.42 2.27 9.67
N SER A 185 -16.51 1.34 10.64
CA SER A 185 -15.62 1.31 11.81
C SER A 185 -14.15 1.11 11.43
N LEU A 186 -13.88 0.60 10.22
CA LEU A 186 -12.54 0.43 9.66
C LEU A 186 -12.08 1.64 8.82
N MET A 187 -12.88 2.71 8.69
CA MET A 187 -12.49 3.87 7.88
C MET A 187 -11.21 4.52 8.39
N SER A 188 -11.03 4.58 9.72
CA SER A 188 -9.85 5.14 10.35
C SER A 188 -9.56 4.40 11.65
N VAL A 189 -8.42 3.69 11.70
CA VAL A 189 -7.96 2.98 12.89
C VAL A 189 -6.51 3.35 13.14
N THR A 190 -6.21 3.81 14.36
CA THR A 190 -4.84 4.12 14.77
C THR A 190 -4.18 2.90 15.40
N ASP A 191 -2.95 2.60 14.99
CA ASP A 191 -2.12 1.60 15.64
C ASP A 191 -1.64 2.12 17.00
N SER A 192 -2.32 1.67 18.06
CA SER A 192 -2.01 2.05 19.43
C SER A 192 -1.00 1.12 20.11
N THR A 193 -0.38 0.16 19.40
CA THR A 193 0.41 -0.88 20.10
C THR A 193 1.73 -0.36 20.65
N SER A 194 2.21 0.80 20.18
CA SER A 194 3.53 1.36 20.52
C SER A 194 4.71 0.45 20.16
N VAL A 195 4.51 -0.55 19.29
CA VAL A 195 5.55 -1.49 18.84
C VAL A 195 5.73 -1.34 17.33
N ALA A 196 6.93 -0.95 16.89
CA ALA A 196 7.22 -0.79 15.46
C ALA A 196 7.29 -2.14 14.72
N PRO A 197 6.91 -2.21 13.42
CA PRO A 197 6.43 -1.10 12.61
C PRO A 197 4.99 -0.72 12.99
N LEU A 198 4.68 0.57 12.91
CA LEU A 198 3.32 1.08 13.13
C LEU A 198 2.57 1.17 11.80
N MET A 199 1.28 0.85 11.81
CA MET A 199 0.43 0.95 10.62
C MET A 199 -0.98 1.38 10.97
N ASP A 200 -1.35 2.60 10.59
CA ASP A 200 -2.74 3.06 10.68
C ASP A 200 -3.55 2.54 9.49
N ILE A 201 -4.87 2.46 9.66
CA ILE A 201 -5.84 2.35 8.56
C ILE A 201 -6.43 3.74 8.33
N ASN A 202 -6.47 4.20 7.09
CA ASN A 202 -7.11 5.45 6.71
C ASN A 202 -7.69 5.38 5.28
N ILE A 203 -9.02 5.31 5.17
CA ILE A 203 -9.73 5.24 3.89
C ILE A 203 -9.51 6.46 2.98
N TYR A 204 -9.12 7.60 3.54
CA TYR A 204 -8.83 8.82 2.77
C TYR A 204 -7.42 8.82 2.17
N ASN A 205 -6.56 7.88 2.57
CA ASN A 205 -5.28 7.65 1.91
C ASN A 205 -5.47 6.68 0.73
N ALA A 206 -5.32 7.19 -0.50
CA ALA A 206 -5.48 6.38 -1.71
C ALA A 206 -4.50 5.20 -1.84
N ASN A 207 -3.40 5.22 -1.07
CA ASN A 207 -2.41 4.15 -1.00
C ASN A 207 -2.45 3.41 0.35
N ASP A 208 -3.56 3.50 1.09
CA ASP A 208 -3.73 2.77 2.34
C ASP A 208 -3.63 1.26 2.08
N PRO A 209 -2.71 0.52 2.75
CA PRO A 209 -2.49 -0.88 2.38
C PRO A 209 -3.66 -1.80 2.76
N PHE A 210 -4.46 -1.47 3.78
CA PHE A 210 -5.63 -2.30 4.13
C PHE A 210 -6.74 -2.17 3.08
N TRP A 211 -7.01 -0.94 2.64
CA TRP A 211 -8.06 -0.67 1.67
C TRP A 211 -7.66 -0.95 0.22
N SER A 212 -6.37 -0.84 -0.11
CA SER A 212 -5.84 -1.18 -1.43
C SER A 212 -6.03 -2.67 -1.77
N ASP A 213 -6.06 -3.54 -0.75
CA ASP A 213 -6.34 -4.98 -0.89
C ASP A 213 -7.83 -5.28 -1.14
N LYS A 214 -8.74 -4.30 -0.99
CA LYS A 214 -10.21 -4.46 -1.07
C LYS A 214 -10.89 -3.36 -1.89
N PRO A 215 -10.50 -3.15 -3.16
CA PRO A 215 -10.94 -2.00 -3.94
C PRO A 215 -12.44 -1.98 -4.26
N ASP A 216 -13.12 -3.13 -4.24
CA ASP A 216 -14.55 -3.25 -4.50
C ASP A 216 -15.42 -2.64 -3.38
N PHE A 217 -14.94 -2.65 -2.14
CA PHE A 217 -15.62 -2.02 -1.00
C PHE A 217 -15.82 -0.50 -1.18
N MET A 218 -14.99 0.17 -1.99
CA MET A 218 -15.10 1.63 -2.21
C MET A 218 -16.38 2.06 -2.93
N ARG A 219 -17.10 1.11 -3.54
CA ARG A 219 -18.37 1.32 -4.24
C ARG A 219 -19.56 0.78 -3.44
N ASP A 220 -19.29 0.12 -2.31
CA ASP A 220 -20.28 -0.53 -1.49
C ASP A 220 -21.01 0.51 -0.63
N PRO A 221 -22.34 0.65 -0.77
CA PRO A 221 -23.11 1.59 0.05
C PRO A 221 -23.07 1.26 1.54
N LEU A 222 -22.63 0.05 1.93
CA LEU A 222 -22.44 -0.34 3.33
C LEU A 222 -21.18 0.27 3.97
N LEU A 223 -20.17 0.62 3.16
CA LEU A 223 -18.93 1.25 3.67
C LEU A 223 -18.99 2.77 3.63
N ARG A 224 -19.37 3.33 2.47
CA ARG A 224 -19.32 4.79 2.25
C ARG A 224 -20.26 5.21 1.14
N PHE A 225 -20.66 6.48 1.21
CA PHE A 225 -21.48 7.09 0.16
C PHE A 225 -20.63 7.44 -1.06
N THR A 226 -21.22 7.22 -2.23
CA THR A 226 -20.55 7.50 -3.50
C THR A 226 -20.92 8.90 -3.97
N GLU A 227 -19.99 9.84 -3.81
CA GLU A 227 -20.14 11.20 -4.34
C GLU A 227 -20.15 11.19 -5.87
N THR A 228 -21.24 11.67 -6.48
CA THR A 228 -21.36 11.76 -7.94
C THR A 228 -22.05 13.04 -8.37
N THR A 229 -21.90 13.41 -9.65
CA THR A 229 -22.46 14.64 -10.22
C THR A 229 -23.77 14.42 -10.96
N SER A 230 -24.20 13.16 -11.14
CA SER A 230 -25.46 12.81 -11.80
C SER A 230 -25.99 11.44 -11.35
N ARG A 231 -27.32 11.26 -11.42
CA ARG A 231 -27.99 9.96 -11.19
C ARG A 231 -27.40 8.84 -12.06
N ALA A 232 -27.14 9.11 -13.34
CA ALA A 232 -26.56 8.10 -14.24
C ALA A 232 -25.15 7.66 -13.78
N GLN A 233 -24.31 8.61 -13.34
CA GLN A 233 -23.00 8.30 -12.80
C GLN A 233 -23.13 7.47 -11.51
N TYR A 234 -24.02 7.86 -10.59
CA TYR A 234 -24.31 7.10 -9.37
C TYR A 234 -24.70 5.65 -9.69
N LEU A 235 -25.72 5.45 -10.52
CA LEU A 235 -26.20 4.13 -10.92
C LEU A 235 -25.15 3.31 -11.66
N SER A 236 -24.21 3.93 -12.37
CA SER A 236 -23.09 3.20 -12.99
C SER A 236 -22.00 2.81 -11.98
N THR A 237 -21.80 3.60 -10.93
CA THR A 237 -20.66 3.48 -10.01
C THR A 237 -20.97 2.59 -8.81
N VAL A 238 -22.11 2.78 -8.16
CA VAL A 238 -22.45 2.09 -6.91
C VAL A 238 -22.67 0.60 -7.13
N GLN A 239 -22.04 -0.21 -6.32
CA GLN A 239 -22.14 -1.67 -6.39
C GLN A 239 -21.72 -2.26 -5.04
N PHE A 240 -22.51 -3.18 -4.49
CA PHE A 240 -22.12 -3.92 -3.29
C PHE A 240 -20.76 -4.63 -3.50
N SER A 241 -19.92 -4.69 -2.47
CA SER A 241 -18.71 -5.52 -2.49
C SER A 241 -19.09 -6.99 -2.72
N ASN A 242 -18.14 -7.79 -3.15
CA ASN A 242 -18.38 -9.23 -3.32
C ASN A 242 -18.82 -9.90 -2.02
N LEU A 243 -18.31 -9.43 -0.87
CA LEU A 243 -18.73 -9.91 0.44
C LEU A 243 -20.19 -9.57 0.72
N THR A 244 -20.56 -8.28 0.65
CA THR A 244 -21.94 -7.83 0.92
C THR A 244 -22.92 -8.55 0.00
N ALA A 245 -22.59 -8.68 -1.28
CA ALA A 245 -23.41 -9.37 -2.26
C ALA A 245 -23.59 -10.87 -1.95
N ALA A 246 -22.53 -11.56 -1.51
CA ALA A 246 -22.60 -12.96 -1.10
C ALA A 246 -23.50 -13.14 0.14
N VAL A 247 -23.36 -12.26 1.13
CA VAL A 247 -24.19 -12.27 2.35
C VAL A 247 -25.66 -12.00 2.00
N MET A 248 -25.94 -10.93 1.26
CA MET A 248 -27.29 -10.58 0.85
C MET A 248 -27.94 -11.69 0.02
N SER A 249 -27.19 -12.37 -0.85
CA SER A 249 -27.73 -13.44 -1.70
C SER A 249 -27.95 -14.76 -0.94
N GLY A 250 -27.22 -14.94 0.16
CA GLY A 250 -27.37 -16.05 1.09
C GLY A 250 -28.59 -15.93 2.01
N SER A 251 -28.59 -16.72 3.09
CA SER A 251 -29.67 -16.78 4.08
C SER A 251 -29.15 -16.41 5.47
N TYR A 252 -28.39 -15.30 5.55
CA TYR A 252 -27.62 -14.90 6.73
C TYR A 252 -28.30 -13.86 7.62
N ARG A 253 -29.60 -13.60 7.42
CA ARG A 253 -30.40 -12.70 8.28
C ARG A 253 -30.41 -13.12 9.77
N ASN A 254 -30.14 -14.39 10.06
CA ASN A 254 -30.04 -14.92 11.43
C ASN A 254 -28.60 -15.03 11.94
N GLY A 255 -27.65 -14.40 11.25
CA GLY A 255 -26.23 -14.39 11.61
C GLY A 255 -25.35 -15.12 10.61
N ILE A 256 -24.11 -14.63 10.51
CA ILE A 256 -23.03 -15.27 9.76
C ILE A 256 -22.25 -16.16 10.73
N PRO A 257 -21.90 -17.40 10.35
CA PRO A 257 -21.00 -18.22 11.16
C PRO A 257 -19.70 -17.48 11.45
N SER A 258 -19.37 -17.34 12.74
CA SER A 258 -18.15 -16.67 13.18
C SER A 258 -16.91 -17.52 12.93
N PHE A 259 -15.77 -16.88 12.65
CA PHE A 259 -14.50 -17.56 12.48
C PHE A 259 -13.79 -17.71 13.84
N GLU A 260 -13.33 -18.93 14.15
CA GLU A 260 -12.80 -19.25 15.49
C GLU A 260 -11.28 -19.03 15.63
N GLN A 261 -10.54 -19.16 14.53
CA GLN A 261 -9.08 -19.03 14.49
C GLN A 261 -8.67 -18.31 13.21
N PHE A 262 -7.41 -18.26 12.79
CA PHE A 262 -6.93 -17.97 11.43
C PHE A 262 -5.44 -18.33 11.36
N THR A 263 -4.89 -18.49 10.17
CA THR A 263 -3.48 -18.85 10.01
C THR A 263 -2.70 -17.67 9.45
N VAL A 264 -1.58 -17.33 10.10
CA VAL A 264 -0.55 -16.47 9.50
C VAL A 264 0.47 -17.39 8.84
N GLN A 265 0.64 -17.23 7.53
CA GLN A 265 1.68 -17.93 6.76
C GLN A 265 2.80 -16.94 6.48
N VAL A 266 3.99 -17.19 7.00
CA VAL A 266 5.18 -16.40 6.69
C VAL A 266 5.98 -17.12 5.61
N LEU A 267 6.31 -16.38 4.56
CA LEU A 267 7.16 -16.84 3.47
C LEU A 267 8.45 -16.04 3.44
N ASP A 268 9.56 -16.68 3.10
CA ASP A 268 10.83 -16.03 2.86
C ASP A 268 10.83 -15.23 1.54
N GLU A 269 11.96 -14.60 1.26
CA GLU A 269 12.22 -13.77 0.08
C GLU A 269 12.00 -14.54 -1.23
N SER A 270 12.18 -15.86 -1.23
CA SER A 270 12.00 -16.77 -2.37
C SER A 270 10.57 -17.34 -2.47
N GLY A 271 9.71 -17.04 -1.51
CA GLY A 271 8.33 -17.54 -1.43
C GLY A 271 8.20 -18.92 -0.78
N GLN A 272 9.25 -19.42 -0.11
CA GLN A 272 9.20 -20.67 0.64
C GLN A 272 8.77 -20.44 2.09
N PRO A 273 8.18 -21.44 2.77
CA PRO A 273 7.86 -21.35 4.19
C PRO A 273 9.04 -20.92 5.07
N ALA A 274 8.86 -19.86 5.87
CA ALA A 274 9.89 -19.36 6.78
C ALA A 274 9.61 -19.80 8.21
N SER A 275 10.39 -20.75 8.72
CA SER A 275 10.27 -21.28 10.08
C SER A 275 11.02 -20.44 11.12
N ASN A 276 10.61 -20.56 12.39
CA ASN A 276 11.20 -19.86 13.53
C ASN A 276 11.22 -18.31 13.40
N VAL A 277 10.26 -17.76 12.66
CA VAL A 277 10.06 -16.31 12.52
C VAL A 277 9.02 -15.87 13.55
N ASN A 278 9.30 -14.80 14.29
CA ASN A 278 8.43 -14.33 15.35
C ASN A 278 7.23 -13.56 14.76
N VAL A 279 6.02 -14.00 15.08
CA VAL A 279 4.76 -13.39 14.70
C VAL A 279 4.08 -12.91 15.96
N LYS A 280 3.76 -11.62 15.99
CA LYS A 280 2.97 -10.99 17.05
C LYS A 280 1.63 -10.55 16.49
N VAL A 281 0.55 -10.84 17.21
CA VAL A 281 -0.81 -10.49 16.81
C VAL A 281 -1.50 -9.76 17.95
N TRP A 282 -2.11 -8.62 17.64
CA TRP A 282 -2.90 -7.83 18.58
C TRP A 282 -4.38 -7.87 18.20
N ASN A 283 -5.26 -7.91 19.20
CA ASN A 283 -6.62 -7.42 19.07
C ASN A 283 -6.57 -5.90 19.04
N VAL A 284 -7.16 -5.28 18.02
CA VAL A 284 -7.17 -3.82 17.90
C VAL A 284 -8.55 -3.31 18.26
N GLU A 285 -8.62 -2.65 19.42
CA GLU A 285 -9.82 -1.95 19.87
C GLU A 285 -9.75 -0.54 19.27
N GLY A 286 -10.38 -0.33 18.11
CA GLY A 286 -10.26 0.87 17.27
C GLY A 286 -10.83 2.18 17.85
N PHE A 287 -11.13 2.23 19.15
CA PHE A 287 -11.78 3.38 19.81
C PHE A 287 -11.07 3.75 21.12
N TYR A 288 -10.76 5.04 21.29
CA TYR A 288 -10.27 5.60 22.54
C TYR A 288 -11.32 5.42 23.66
N PRO A 289 -10.97 5.05 24.92
CA PRO A 289 -9.62 4.92 25.50
C PRO A 289 -9.06 3.48 25.49
N TYR A 290 -9.63 2.59 24.68
CA TYR A 290 -9.29 1.18 24.71
C TYR A 290 -7.96 0.91 23.99
N ALA A 291 -7.12 0.08 24.61
CA ALA A 291 -5.78 -0.19 24.12
C ALA A 291 -5.73 -1.55 23.44
N SER A 292 -5.06 -1.61 22.28
CA SER A 292 -4.79 -2.86 21.59
C SER A 292 -4.10 -3.88 22.50
N GLN A 293 -4.60 -5.11 22.52
CA GLN A 293 -4.13 -6.17 23.42
C GLN A 293 -3.36 -7.22 22.63
N LEU A 294 -2.16 -7.59 23.10
CA LEU A 294 -1.38 -8.66 22.50
C LEU A 294 -2.07 -10.00 22.74
N LEU A 295 -2.47 -10.69 21.66
CA LEU A 295 -3.11 -12.00 21.70
C LEU A 295 -2.11 -13.14 21.55
N LEU A 296 -1.07 -12.92 20.74
CA LEU A 296 -0.10 -13.93 20.38
C LEU A 296 1.29 -13.30 20.23
N ASP A 297 2.29 -14.00 20.75
CA ASP A 297 3.71 -13.78 20.47
C ASP A 297 4.36 -15.16 20.33
N ALA A 298 4.50 -15.64 19.10
CA ALA A 298 4.91 -17.01 18.82
C ALA A 298 5.81 -17.10 17.58
N ALA A 299 6.64 -18.14 17.50
CA ALA A 299 7.43 -18.42 16.33
C ALA A 299 6.66 -19.31 15.35
N THR A 300 6.87 -19.11 14.04
CA THR A 300 6.33 -19.98 12.99
C THR A 300 6.89 -21.40 13.08
N ASP A 301 6.05 -22.37 12.73
CA ASP A 301 6.43 -23.78 12.66
C ASP A 301 7.29 -24.12 11.43
N ALA A 302 7.56 -25.41 11.20
CA ALA A 302 8.34 -25.88 10.03
C ALA A 302 7.69 -25.55 8.68
N ASN A 303 6.38 -25.32 8.65
CA ASN A 303 5.63 -24.90 7.48
C ASN A 303 5.47 -23.37 7.42
N GLY A 304 6.19 -22.62 8.25
CA GLY A 304 6.12 -21.17 8.29
C GLY A 304 4.80 -20.63 8.80
N GLN A 305 4.04 -21.42 9.56
CA GLN A 305 2.69 -21.07 9.99
C GLN A 305 2.62 -20.79 11.49
N VAL A 306 1.70 -19.88 11.85
CA VAL A 306 1.14 -19.82 13.21
C VAL A 306 -0.38 -19.77 13.09
N THR A 307 -1.07 -20.61 13.86
CA THR A 307 -2.52 -20.54 14.01
C THR A 307 -2.86 -19.66 15.20
N VAL A 308 -3.71 -18.68 14.97
CA VAL A 308 -4.11 -17.67 15.95
C VAL A 308 -5.58 -17.89 16.26
N ALA A 309 -5.94 -18.11 17.52
CA ALA A 309 -7.34 -18.07 17.90
C ALA A 309 -7.88 -16.65 17.68
N TRP A 310 -9.07 -16.50 17.11
CA TRP A 310 -9.72 -15.21 17.05
C TRP A 310 -10.01 -14.73 18.48
N GLY A 311 -10.52 -15.65 19.30
CA GLY A 311 -10.86 -15.41 20.70
C GLY A 311 -12.23 -14.71 20.82
N THR A 312 -13.20 -15.40 21.44
CA THR A 312 -14.28 -14.88 22.32
C THR A 312 -15.39 -15.92 22.50
N SER A 313 -16.11 -15.82 23.62
CA SER A 313 -17.36 -16.53 23.92
C SER A 313 -18.62 -15.80 23.45
N THR A 314 -18.49 -14.58 22.90
CA THR A 314 -19.60 -13.66 22.56
C THR A 314 -19.75 -13.38 21.06
N GLY A 315 -19.03 -14.10 20.19
CA GLY A 315 -19.07 -13.95 18.73
C GLY A 315 -18.10 -12.90 18.18
N SER A 316 -17.58 -13.12 16.97
CA SER A 316 -16.54 -12.29 16.34
C SER A 316 -17.07 -11.06 15.59
N HIS A 317 -18.36 -11.07 15.24
CA HIS A 317 -19.02 -10.02 14.47
C HIS A 317 -19.54 -8.91 15.40
N ASN A 318 -18.62 -8.16 16.02
CA ASN A 318 -18.96 -6.99 16.83
C ASN A 318 -17.87 -5.93 16.74
N ALA A 319 -18.23 -4.68 17.04
CA ALA A 319 -17.38 -3.49 16.91
C ALA A 319 -16.07 -3.53 17.75
N TYR A 320 -15.94 -4.44 18.71
CA TYR A 320 -14.82 -4.50 19.65
C TYR A 320 -13.83 -5.63 19.34
N ASN A 321 -14.20 -6.56 18.46
CA ASN A 321 -13.44 -7.79 18.25
C ASN A 321 -13.25 -8.16 16.77
N PHE A 322 -13.50 -7.23 15.84
CA PHE A 322 -13.46 -7.53 14.41
C PHE A 322 -12.07 -7.40 13.77
N LEU A 323 -11.02 -6.91 14.45
CA LEU A 323 -9.74 -6.57 13.81
C LEU A 323 -8.50 -7.13 14.52
N ARG A 324 -7.56 -7.64 13.73
CA ARG A 324 -6.26 -8.14 14.17
C ARG A 324 -5.14 -7.40 13.44
N LEU A 325 -4.12 -6.98 14.18
CA LEU A 325 -2.90 -6.43 13.61
C LEU A 325 -1.76 -7.44 13.78
N ILE A 326 -1.13 -7.81 12.67
CA ILE A 326 -0.02 -8.77 12.62
C ILE A 326 1.28 -8.01 12.36
N LYS A 327 2.31 -8.30 13.15
CA LYS A 327 3.68 -7.80 12.95
C LYS A 327 4.64 -8.98 12.98
N VAL A 328 5.59 -8.99 12.05
CA VAL A 328 6.52 -10.11 11.86
C VAL A 328 7.94 -9.63 12.08
N TYR A 329 8.70 -10.40 12.87
CA TYR A 329 10.06 -10.09 13.27
C TYR A 329 10.98 -11.28 13.01
N ARG A 330 12.21 -10.98 12.61
CA ARG A 330 13.32 -11.93 12.47
C ARG A 330 14.49 -11.38 13.28
N ASP A 331 15.01 -12.19 14.21
CA ASP A 331 16.10 -11.82 15.11
C ASP A 331 15.86 -10.52 15.90
N GLY A 332 14.61 -10.28 16.30
CA GLY A 332 14.19 -9.09 17.05
C GLY A 332 14.00 -7.83 16.22
N ASN A 333 14.25 -7.87 14.90
CA ASN A 333 14.04 -6.74 14.00
C ASN A 333 12.77 -6.95 13.16
N PRO A 334 12.02 -5.88 12.83
CA PRO A 334 10.93 -5.97 11.88
C PRO A 334 11.37 -6.61 10.57
N ALA A 335 10.62 -7.60 10.11
CA ALA A 335 10.98 -8.43 8.95
C ALA A 335 9.94 -8.39 7.84
N ALA A 336 8.80 -7.72 8.05
CA ALA A 336 7.82 -7.42 7.02
C ALA A 336 7.01 -6.17 7.44
N GLU A 337 6.32 -5.57 6.47
CA GLU A 337 5.29 -4.57 6.77
C GLU A 337 4.18 -5.20 7.62
N PRO A 338 3.57 -4.44 8.56
CA PRO A 338 2.43 -4.93 9.32
C PRO A 338 1.26 -5.27 8.40
N ARG A 339 0.37 -6.14 8.87
CA ARG A 339 -0.84 -6.50 8.12
C ARG A 339 -2.06 -6.60 9.03
N TYR A 340 -3.15 -5.99 8.61
CA TYR A 340 -4.44 -6.14 9.27
C TYR A 340 -5.23 -7.32 8.69
N VAL A 341 -5.96 -8.00 9.57
CA VAL A 341 -6.95 -9.03 9.22
C VAL A 341 -8.21 -8.72 10.00
N SER A 342 -9.32 -8.53 9.28
CA SER A 342 -10.63 -8.29 9.84
C SER A 342 -11.49 -9.55 9.81
N ILE A 343 -12.59 -9.57 10.56
CA ILE A 343 -13.57 -10.67 10.48
C ILE A 343 -14.12 -10.81 9.05
N TYR A 344 -14.22 -9.69 8.33
CA TYR A 344 -14.65 -9.64 6.93
C TYR A 344 -13.69 -10.35 5.99
N ASP A 345 -12.39 -10.39 6.30
CA ASP A 345 -11.45 -11.22 5.55
C ASP A 345 -11.75 -12.72 5.74
N GLY A 346 -12.18 -13.10 6.95
CA GLY A 346 -12.70 -14.44 7.26
C GLY A 346 -13.99 -14.75 6.51
N ASP A 347 -14.94 -13.81 6.49
CA ASP A 347 -16.20 -13.96 5.76
C ASP A 347 -15.99 -14.02 4.25
N ILE A 348 -15.05 -13.24 3.71
CA ILE A 348 -14.64 -13.34 2.30
C ILE A 348 -14.11 -14.73 2.01
N ALA A 349 -13.22 -15.26 2.86
CA ALA A 349 -12.72 -16.62 2.68
C ALA A 349 -13.85 -17.65 2.68
N ALA A 350 -14.76 -17.58 3.66
CA ALA A 350 -15.83 -18.55 3.81
C ALA A 350 -16.93 -18.44 2.74
N LEU A 351 -17.41 -17.22 2.46
CA LEU A 351 -18.62 -16.98 1.68
C LEU A 351 -18.34 -16.67 0.21
N VAL A 352 -17.22 -16.00 -0.08
CA VAL A 352 -16.85 -15.61 -1.45
C VAL A 352 -15.92 -16.66 -2.05
N ASN A 353 -14.86 -17.01 -1.33
CA ASN A 353 -13.84 -17.95 -1.81
C ASN A 353 -14.19 -19.41 -1.53
N GLN A 354 -15.26 -19.68 -0.76
CA GLN A 354 -15.71 -21.02 -0.36
C GLN A 354 -14.61 -21.85 0.30
N SER A 355 -13.75 -21.18 1.08
CA SER A 355 -12.65 -21.75 1.84
C SER A 355 -13.03 -21.92 3.30
N SER A 356 -12.76 -23.10 3.87
CA SER A 356 -12.89 -23.34 5.31
C SER A 356 -11.74 -22.76 6.13
N ALA A 357 -10.71 -22.20 5.47
CA ALA A 357 -9.55 -21.60 6.10
C ALA A 357 -9.35 -20.17 5.63
N GLN A 358 -9.08 -19.27 6.60
CA GLN A 358 -8.54 -17.95 6.33
C GLN A 358 -7.04 -17.94 6.62
N VAL A 359 -6.26 -17.72 5.57
CA VAL A 359 -4.80 -17.69 5.62
C VAL A 359 -4.33 -16.31 5.21
N THR A 360 -3.62 -15.65 6.12
CA THR A 360 -2.96 -14.37 5.85
C THR A 360 -1.49 -14.61 5.56
N THR A 361 -1.13 -14.53 4.29
CA THR A 361 0.26 -14.68 3.85
C THR A 361 1.03 -13.38 4.03
N ILE A 362 2.20 -13.44 4.64
CA ILE A 362 3.14 -12.34 4.82
C ILE A 362 4.48 -12.78 4.24
N LYS A 363 4.99 -12.03 3.27
CA LYS A 363 6.32 -12.26 2.71
C LYS A 363 7.34 -11.40 3.43
N LEU A 364 8.45 -11.98 3.82
CA LEU A 364 9.53 -11.25 4.47
C LEU A 364 10.23 -10.31 3.51
N ALA A 365 10.59 -9.14 4.04
CA ALA A 365 11.45 -8.19 3.37
C ALA A 365 12.88 -8.75 3.29
N PRO A 366 13.62 -8.49 2.19
CA PRO A 366 14.99 -8.92 2.08
C PRO A 366 15.87 -8.40 3.20
N GLN A 367 16.67 -9.28 3.78
CA GLN A 367 17.67 -8.90 4.78
C GLN A 367 18.73 -7.98 4.16
N THR A 368 18.70 -6.71 4.56
CA THR A 368 19.72 -5.73 4.16
C THR A 368 21.00 -5.94 4.97
N GLN A 369 22.12 -6.02 4.27
CA GLN A 369 23.48 -6.04 4.79
C GLN A 369 24.13 -4.68 4.55
N SER A 370 25.18 -4.36 5.33
CA SER A 370 25.98 -3.15 5.18
C SER A 370 27.46 -3.49 5.06
N ALA A 371 28.11 -2.98 4.02
CA ALA A 371 29.56 -3.07 3.82
C ALA A 371 30.19 -1.67 3.87
N THR A 372 31.34 -1.54 4.52
CA THR A 372 32.11 -0.29 4.60
C THR A 372 33.47 -0.47 3.96
N PHE A 373 33.78 0.35 2.98
CA PHE A 373 35.04 0.34 2.23
C PHE A 373 35.84 1.59 2.55
N ALA A 374 37.09 1.44 2.98
CA ALA A 374 38.00 2.57 3.15
C ALA A 374 38.67 2.95 1.82
N SER A 375 38.95 4.23 1.61
CA SER A 375 39.70 4.66 0.42
C SER A 375 41.12 4.07 0.40
N ILE A 376 41.54 3.59 -0.77
CA ILE A 376 42.83 2.97 -1.03
C ILE A 376 43.88 4.06 -1.21
N ALA A 377 44.73 4.25 -0.20
CA ALA A 377 45.80 5.23 -0.17
C ALA A 377 46.70 5.23 -1.42
N ALA A 378 47.04 4.05 -1.94
CA ALA A 378 47.92 3.92 -3.13
C ALA A 378 47.25 4.34 -4.45
N LYS A 379 45.93 4.57 -4.45
CA LYS A 379 45.12 4.87 -5.63
C LYS A 379 44.28 6.15 -5.48
N ASP A 380 44.56 6.94 -4.45
CA ASP A 380 43.83 8.17 -4.15
C ASP A 380 44.77 9.38 -4.05
N GLY A 381 44.19 10.57 -3.99
CA GLY A 381 44.94 11.83 -3.99
C GLY A 381 44.19 12.94 -4.69
N TRP A 382 44.88 14.00 -5.08
CA TRP A 382 44.27 15.11 -5.80
C TRP A 382 45.01 15.41 -7.10
N THR A 383 44.26 15.93 -8.07
CA THR A 383 44.77 16.48 -9.32
C THR A 383 44.45 17.96 -9.38
N LEU A 384 45.32 18.73 -10.02
CA LEU A 384 45.17 20.15 -10.26
C LEU A 384 45.20 20.41 -11.77
N GLU A 385 44.29 21.26 -12.21
CA GLU A 385 44.18 21.71 -13.59
C GLU A 385 45.49 22.35 -14.08
N ALA A 386 45.75 22.28 -15.39
CA ALA A 386 46.95 22.84 -16.00
C ALA A 386 47.01 24.38 -15.91
N GLY A 387 45.85 25.02 -15.78
CA GLY A 387 45.62 26.46 -15.65
C GLY A 387 44.13 26.76 -15.74
N GLU A 388 43.71 27.97 -15.35
CA GLU A 388 42.32 28.44 -15.46
C GLU A 388 41.75 28.14 -16.86
N ASN A 389 40.62 27.44 -16.91
CA ASN A 389 39.92 27.03 -18.14
C ASN A 389 40.66 26.06 -19.08
N ALA A 390 41.79 25.47 -18.67
CA ALA A 390 42.52 24.53 -19.50
C ALA A 390 41.79 23.19 -19.69
N ASN A 391 40.84 22.87 -18.80
CA ASN A 391 40.03 21.65 -18.80
C ASN A 391 40.83 20.35 -18.87
N THR A 392 42.07 20.39 -18.40
CA THR A 392 43.03 19.28 -18.43
C THR A 392 43.85 19.27 -17.16
N GLY A 393 44.06 18.11 -16.56
CA GLY A 393 44.91 17.98 -15.38
C GLY A 393 46.39 17.95 -15.75
N LYS A 394 47.23 18.49 -14.87
CA LYS A 394 48.69 18.52 -15.04
C LYS A 394 49.41 18.03 -13.80
N THR A 395 49.12 18.63 -12.66
CA THR A 395 49.78 18.31 -11.39
C THR A 395 48.94 17.32 -10.61
N LYS A 396 49.58 16.40 -9.89
CA LYS A 396 48.92 15.45 -9.00
C LYS A 396 49.74 15.23 -7.73
N ASP A 397 49.08 14.81 -6.67
CA ASP A 397 49.71 14.37 -5.43
C ASP A 397 49.04 13.06 -4.97
N THR A 398 49.87 12.03 -4.80
CA THR A 398 49.46 10.68 -4.41
C THR A 398 49.85 10.32 -2.97
N ALA A 399 50.60 11.19 -2.29
CA ALA A 399 51.25 10.87 -1.01
C ALA A 399 50.72 11.69 0.16
N ALA A 400 50.08 12.83 -0.11
CA ALA A 400 49.50 13.67 0.93
C ALA A 400 48.38 12.93 1.69
N SER A 401 48.35 13.12 3.01
CA SER A 401 47.25 12.72 3.89
C SER A 401 45.99 13.58 3.72
N ALA A 402 45.98 14.43 2.69
CA ALA A 402 45.03 15.49 2.46
C ALA A 402 44.65 15.58 0.97
N LEU A 403 43.35 15.62 0.69
CA LEU A 403 42.74 15.95 -0.61
C LEU A 403 42.41 17.44 -0.64
N ARG A 404 42.41 18.05 -1.82
CA ARG A 404 42.00 19.45 -2.02
C ARG A 404 40.84 19.52 -3.01
N LEU A 405 39.89 20.41 -2.72
CA LEU A 405 38.76 20.77 -3.59
C LEU A 405 38.59 22.29 -3.57
N GLY A 406 38.46 22.92 -4.73
CA GLY A 406 38.45 24.38 -4.89
C GLY A 406 39.48 24.80 -5.91
N ASP A 407 40.10 25.97 -5.75
CA ASP A 407 41.08 26.52 -6.68
C ASP A 407 42.39 26.96 -6.00
N ASP A 408 43.45 27.08 -6.80
CA ASP A 408 44.72 27.67 -6.37
C ASP A 408 44.78 29.19 -6.66
N ALA A 409 45.91 29.84 -6.34
CA ALA A 409 46.05 31.28 -6.59
C ALA A 409 46.09 31.66 -8.08
N GLY A 410 46.33 30.68 -8.97
CA GLY A 410 46.21 30.81 -10.42
C GLY A 410 44.84 30.40 -10.96
N ARG A 411 43.85 30.21 -10.07
CA ARG A 411 42.47 29.78 -10.38
C ARG A 411 42.36 28.41 -11.04
N ALA A 412 43.40 27.58 -10.94
CA ALA A 412 43.34 26.21 -11.43
C ALA A 412 42.55 25.33 -10.44
N GLN A 413 41.61 24.53 -10.94
CA GLN A 413 40.74 23.74 -10.08
C GLN A 413 41.42 22.46 -9.53
N TYR A 414 41.31 22.25 -8.22
CA TYR A 414 41.59 20.98 -7.55
C TYR A 414 40.41 20.01 -7.63
N ARG A 415 40.71 18.74 -7.92
CA ARG A 415 39.76 17.62 -7.82
C ARG A 415 40.38 16.48 -7.02
N GLY A 416 39.67 15.98 -6.01
CA GLY A 416 40.09 14.81 -5.24
C GLY A 416 39.61 13.53 -5.89
N ILE A 417 40.45 12.50 -5.97
CA ILE A 417 40.11 11.15 -6.41
C ILE A 417 40.16 10.22 -5.19
N LEU A 418 39.12 9.43 -5.01
CA LEU A 418 38.97 8.39 -4.00
C LEU A 418 38.79 7.04 -4.71
N SER A 419 39.32 5.98 -4.12
CA SER A 419 39.33 4.65 -4.71
C SER A 419 38.87 3.62 -3.69
N PHE A 420 37.83 2.86 -3.97
CA PHE A 420 37.28 1.85 -3.05
C PHE A 420 37.30 0.47 -3.72
N ASP A 421 37.85 -0.52 -3.04
CA ASP A 421 37.74 -1.92 -3.45
C ASP A 421 36.37 -2.43 -3.04
N THR A 422 35.46 -2.53 -4.01
CA THR A 422 34.07 -2.95 -3.78
C THR A 422 33.83 -4.39 -4.24
N SER A 423 34.90 -5.14 -4.53
CA SER A 423 34.80 -6.49 -5.10
C SER A 423 34.33 -7.56 -4.11
N SER A 424 34.21 -7.23 -2.82
CA SER A 424 33.67 -8.14 -1.82
C SER A 424 32.14 -8.14 -1.78
N LEU A 425 31.48 -7.25 -2.54
CA LEU A 425 30.02 -7.29 -2.70
C LEU A 425 29.64 -8.49 -3.57
N PRO A 426 28.59 -9.26 -3.22
CA PRO A 426 28.10 -10.34 -4.07
C PRO A 426 27.68 -9.83 -5.45
N ASP A 427 27.95 -10.60 -6.51
CA ASP A 427 27.60 -10.22 -7.88
C ASP A 427 26.10 -9.96 -8.05
N ASN A 428 25.25 -10.77 -7.41
CA ASN A 428 23.79 -10.63 -7.43
C ASN A 428 23.24 -9.65 -6.38
N ALA A 429 24.08 -8.95 -5.61
CA ALA A 429 23.62 -7.99 -4.62
C ALA A 429 22.84 -6.84 -5.27
N VAL A 430 21.68 -6.51 -4.70
CA VAL A 430 20.90 -5.32 -5.04
C VAL A 430 21.27 -4.21 -4.06
N ILE A 431 21.96 -3.19 -4.55
CA ILE A 431 22.40 -2.05 -3.73
C ILE A 431 21.22 -1.10 -3.55
N THR A 432 20.86 -0.85 -2.29
CA THR A 432 19.75 0.04 -1.92
C THR A 432 20.23 1.42 -1.47
N LYS A 433 21.48 1.54 -0.99
CA LYS A 433 22.04 2.81 -0.54
C LYS A 433 23.55 2.87 -0.74
N VAL A 434 24.05 4.04 -1.10
CA VAL A 434 25.49 4.33 -1.19
C VAL A 434 25.78 5.66 -0.52
N MET A 435 26.53 5.65 0.57
CA MET A 435 26.92 6.86 1.31
C MET A 435 28.44 7.03 1.26
N LEU A 436 28.89 8.20 0.79
CA LEU A 436 30.29 8.60 0.92
C LEU A 436 30.46 9.48 2.14
N GLN A 437 31.34 9.07 3.06
CA GLN A 437 31.76 9.87 4.20
C GLN A 437 33.19 10.37 4.00
N VAL A 438 33.37 11.69 4.12
CA VAL A 438 34.67 12.35 4.06
C VAL A 438 34.85 13.29 5.23
N LYS A 439 36.03 13.27 5.85
CA LYS A 439 36.31 14.06 7.04
C LYS A 439 37.03 15.35 6.67
N LYS A 440 36.52 16.48 7.17
CA LYS A 440 37.15 17.78 7.03
C LYS A 440 38.48 17.81 7.77
N GLN A 441 39.54 18.24 7.09
CA GLN A 441 40.84 18.51 7.68
C GLN A 441 41.04 20.01 7.91
N GLY A 442 40.65 20.86 6.95
CA GLY A 442 40.90 22.29 7.04
C GLY A 442 40.27 23.08 5.90
N VAL A 443 40.43 24.40 5.93
CA VAL A 443 40.02 25.32 4.86
C VAL A 443 41.16 26.30 4.62
N THR A 444 41.45 26.59 3.36
CA THR A 444 42.36 27.66 2.94
C THR A 444 41.55 28.70 2.18
N GLY A 445 41.78 29.99 2.47
CA GLY A 445 40.98 31.09 1.96
C GLY A 445 39.91 31.57 2.94
N GLY A 446 39.14 32.59 2.54
CA GLY A 446 38.06 33.18 3.35
C GLY A 446 36.70 32.54 3.09
N GLY A 447 35.89 32.40 4.14
CA GLY A 447 34.51 31.91 4.03
C GLY A 447 34.37 30.38 4.02
N ASN A 448 33.16 29.90 3.70
CA ASN A 448 32.86 28.46 3.59
C ASN A 448 32.96 28.03 2.11
N PRO A 449 33.91 27.14 1.73
CA PRO A 449 34.06 26.68 0.35
C PRO A 449 32.79 26.07 -0.25
N LEU A 450 31.95 25.39 0.55
CA LEU A 450 30.70 24.81 0.04
C LEU A 450 29.73 25.90 -0.44
N ASN A 451 29.68 27.05 0.22
CA ASN A 451 28.83 28.17 -0.19
C ASN A 451 29.44 28.88 -1.38
N LEU A 452 30.76 29.13 -1.31
CA LEU A 452 31.51 29.83 -2.33
C LEU A 452 31.44 29.11 -3.68
N PHE A 453 31.61 27.78 -3.69
CA PHE A 453 31.67 26.97 -4.90
C PHE A 453 30.41 26.13 -5.17
N ARG A 454 29.30 26.42 -4.47
CA ARG A 454 27.97 25.81 -4.66
C ARG A 454 27.91 24.28 -4.49
N GLY A 455 28.58 23.77 -3.46
CA GLY A 455 28.44 22.39 -2.98
C GLY A 455 29.26 21.34 -3.75
N PHE A 456 29.35 20.15 -3.18
CA PHE A 456 30.11 19.01 -3.72
C PHE A 456 29.42 18.39 -4.94
N LEU A 457 30.18 18.10 -5.97
CA LEU A 457 29.82 17.11 -6.98
C LEU A 457 30.67 15.86 -6.79
N ALA A 458 30.02 14.71 -6.89
CA ALA A 458 30.69 13.42 -6.95
C ALA A 458 30.51 12.86 -8.37
N ASP A 459 31.63 12.68 -9.06
CA ASP A 459 31.73 11.97 -10.33
C ASP A 459 32.11 10.51 -10.01
N ILE A 460 31.26 9.54 -10.34
CA ILE A 460 31.45 8.11 -10.04
C ILE A 460 31.87 7.36 -11.30
N ARG A 461 32.81 6.43 -11.13
CA ARG A 461 33.28 5.50 -12.15
C ARG A 461 33.19 4.07 -11.62
N ASN A 462 32.40 3.24 -12.30
CA ASN A 462 32.54 1.78 -12.25
C ASN A 462 33.89 1.40 -12.90
N GLY A 463 34.91 1.13 -12.10
CA GLY A 463 36.31 1.02 -12.52
C GLY A 463 37.12 2.28 -12.22
N ALA A 464 38.18 2.50 -13.00
CA ALA A 464 39.07 3.65 -12.83
C ALA A 464 38.78 4.79 -13.80
N PHE A 465 39.02 6.02 -13.35
CA PHE A 465 39.30 7.16 -14.22
C PHE A 465 40.68 6.89 -14.83
N GLY A 466 40.74 6.53 -16.11
CA GLY A 466 42.02 6.12 -16.73
C GLY A 466 42.56 4.80 -16.15
N ALA A 467 43.72 4.86 -15.49
CA ALA A 467 44.38 3.73 -14.86
C ALA A 467 43.99 3.57 -13.37
N SER A 468 44.21 2.39 -12.80
CA SER A 468 43.87 2.17 -11.38
C SER A 468 44.68 3.01 -10.39
N SER A 469 45.87 3.45 -10.77
CA SER A 469 46.69 4.40 -10.02
C SER A 469 46.36 5.83 -10.47
N LEU A 470 46.44 6.80 -9.56
CA LEU A 470 46.14 8.19 -9.87
C LEU A 470 47.05 8.75 -10.98
N GLU A 471 46.45 9.29 -12.03
CA GLU A 471 47.09 9.98 -13.14
C GLU A 471 46.61 11.43 -13.27
N SER A 472 47.45 12.31 -13.82
CA SER A 472 47.04 13.71 -14.02
C SER A 472 45.85 13.81 -14.98
N ALA A 473 45.74 12.86 -15.93
CA ALA A 473 44.63 12.78 -16.87
C ALA A 473 43.28 12.45 -16.21
N ASP A 474 43.30 11.93 -14.98
CA ASP A 474 42.08 11.62 -14.21
C ASP A 474 41.29 12.87 -13.88
N TRP A 475 41.89 14.06 -13.96
CA TRP A 475 41.17 15.32 -13.81
C TRP A 475 40.06 15.45 -14.85
N GLN A 476 40.34 15.14 -16.12
CA GLN A 476 39.41 15.28 -17.25
C GLN A 476 38.70 13.99 -17.66
N SER A 477 39.12 12.82 -17.16
CA SER A 477 38.53 11.53 -17.52
C SER A 477 37.00 11.50 -17.30
N PRO A 478 36.21 10.94 -18.21
CA PRO A 478 34.75 10.95 -18.11
C PRO A 478 34.25 10.06 -16.97
N ALA A 479 33.27 10.56 -16.22
CA ALA A 479 32.54 9.78 -15.22
C ALA A 479 31.47 8.91 -15.90
N HIS A 480 31.03 7.85 -15.23
CA HIS A 480 29.82 7.13 -15.64
C HIS A 480 28.55 7.82 -15.13
N LYS A 481 28.61 8.43 -13.93
CA LYS A 481 27.51 9.19 -13.34
C LYS A 481 28.05 10.34 -12.50
N THR A 482 27.39 11.49 -12.53
CA THR A 482 27.65 12.59 -11.59
C THR A 482 26.40 12.82 -10.76
N VAL A 483 26.58 13.05 -9.46
CA VAL A 483 25.50 13.37 -8.50
C VAL A 483 25.86 14.60 -7.66
N GLY A 484 24.84 15.26 -7.12
CA GLY A 484 24.94 16.56 -6.45
C GLY A 484 24.41 17.72 -7.31
N PRO A 485 24.65 18.99 -6.93
CA PRO A 485 25.53 19.41 -5.84
C PRO A 485 24.97 19.09 -4.44
N PHE A 486 25.85 18.74 -3.51
CA PHE A 486 25.50 18.50 -2.10
C PHE A 486 26.03 19.61 -1.20
N THR A 487 25.20 20.05 -0.26
CA THR A 487 25.58 20.95 0.84
C THR A 487 25.28 20.30 2.20
N PRO A 488 25.91 19.15 2.52
CA PRO A 488 25.61 18.41 3.74
C PRO A 488 26.09 19.20 4.97
N ALA A 489 25.37 19.04 6.08
CA ALA A 489 25.84 19.53 7.37
C ALA A 489 27.14 18.83 7.77
N LEU A 490 28.04 19.57 8.43
CA LEU A 490 29.24 18.99 9.02
C LEU A 490 28.90 18.47 10.42
N VAL A 491 28.85 17.15 10.59
CA VAL A 491 28.53 16.51 11.88
C VAL A 491 29.77 15.78 12.39
N ASN A 492 30.26 16.15 13.57
CA ASN A 492 31.48 15.57 14.17
C ASN A 492 32.70 15.56 13.21
N GLY A 493 32.81 16.59 12.36
CA GLY A 493 33.88 16.73 11.37
C GLY A 493 33.69 15.94 10.08
N TRP A 494 32.58 15.22 9.90
CA TRP A 494 32.27 14.44 8.71
C TRP A 494 31.21 15.11 7.84
N TYR A 495 31.44 15.07 6.53
CA TYR A 495 30.40 15.26 5.53
C TYR A 495 29.92 13.89 5.07
N ALA A 496 28.60 13.71 4.97
CA ALA A 496 27.97 12.52 4.43
C ALA A 496 27.22 12.89 3.14
N LEU A 497 27.60 12.26 2.03
CA LEU A 497 27.03 12.49 0.71
C LEU A 497 26.24 11.24 0.30
N ASP A 498 24.95 11.41 0.00
CA ASP A 498 24.11 10.34 -0.52
C ASP A 498 24.33 10.18 -2.03
N LEU A 499 25.00 9.09 -2.38
CA LEU A 499 25.34 8.72 -3.75
C LEU A 499 24.42 7.62 -4.29
N SER A 500 23.28 7.33 -3.64
CA SER A 500 22.41 6.20 -3.98
C SER A 500 21.86 6.30 -5.42
N ALA A 501 21.72 7.51 -5.97
CA ALA A 501 21.39 7.73 -7.39
C ALA A 501 22.46 7.24 -8.39
N ALA A 502 23.64 6.84 -7.90
CA ALA A 502 24.72 6.22 -8.65
C ALA A 502 24.99 4.76 -8.22
N ALA A 503 24.06 4.11 -7.51
CA ALA A 503 24.22 2.73 -7.02
C ALA A 503 24.61 1.73 -8.12
N THR A 504 24.09 1.90 -9.34
CA THR A 504 24.43 1.05 -10.51
C THR A 504 25.89 1.17 -10.97
N GLN A 505 26.63 2.16 -10.47
CA GLN A 505 28.03 2.40 -10.81
C GLN A 505 29.02 1.86 -9.76
N VAL A 506 28.52 1.27 -8.67
CA VAL A 506 29.38 0.52 -7.73
C VAL A 506 29.80 -0.78 -8.40
N ASN A 507 31.11 -0.98 -8.51
CA ASN A 507 31.69 -2.12 -9.20
C ASN A 507 31.76 -3.36 -8.29
N LYS A 508 30.78 -4.26 -8.45
CA LYS A 508 30.68 -5.50 -7.66
C LYS A 508 31.53 -6.65 -8.20
N ALA A 509 32.06 -6.54 -9.42
CA ALA A 509 32.77 -7.65 -10.07
C ALA A 509 34.04 -8.03 -9.29
N ALA A 510 34.53 -9.26 -9.50
CA ALA A 510 35.81 -9.70 -8.93
C ALA A 510 36.95 -8.73 -9.32
N GLY A 511 37.70 -8.23 -8.32
CA GLY A 511 38.71 -7.18 -8.50
C GLY A 511 38.12 -5.78 -8.80
N GLY A 512 36.82 -5.60 -8.60
CA GLY A 512 36.06 -4.39 -8.89
C GLY A 512 36.49 -3.19 -8.06
N LEU A 513 36.98 -2.16 -8.75
CA LEU A 513 37.29 -0.86 -8.19
C LEU A 513 36.13 0.11 -8.45
N THR A 514 35.73 0.86 -7.43
CA THR A 514 34.84 2.02 -7.58
C THR A 514 35.64 3.29 -7.31
N GLN A 515 35.81 4.15 -8.31
CA GLN A 515 36.45 5.45 -8.11
C GLN A 515 35.43 6.58 -8.06
N ILE A 516 35.71 7.56 -7.19
CA ILE A 516 34.91 8.76 -7.01
C ILE A 516 35.81 9.97 -7.10
N ARG A 517 35.53 10.86 -8.05
CA ARG A 517 36.16 12.17 -8.15
C ARG A 517 35.26 13.22 -7.49
N LEU A 518 35.76 13.84 -6.43
CA LEU A 518 35.12 14.96 -5.74
C LEU A 518 35.64 16.28 -6.27
N ARG A 519 34.71 17.20 -6.53
CA ARG A 519 34.97 18.59 -6.93
C ARG A 519 33.84 19.48 -6.45
N PHE A 520 33.98 20.78 -6.57
CA PHE A 520 32.85 21.68 -6.38
C PHE A 520 32.09 21.93 -7.69
N LYS A 521 30.88 22.50 -7.58
CA LYS A 521 30.04 22.85 -8.72
C LYS A 521 30.63 23.99 -9.54
N LEU A 522 31.19 25.01 -8.87
CA LEU A 522 31.98 26.06 -9.51
C LEU A 522 33.47 25.67 -9.52
N ASP A 523 34.16 26.15 -10.53
CA ASP A 523 35.60 26.01 -10.78
C ASP A 523 36.43 26.90 -9.87
N ASP A 524 36.10 28.20 -9.79
CA ASP A 524 36.76 29.18 -8.94
C ASP A 524 35.79 30.26 -8.41
N ASN A 525 36.32 31.30 -7.75
CA ASN A 525 35.59 32.52 -7.39
C ASN A 525 36.22 33.82 -7.95
N ASN A 526 37.13 33.70 -8.91
CA ASN A 526 37.80 34.78 -9.63
C ASN A 526 38.61 35.78 -8.77
N ASN A 527 38.93 35.48 -7.50
CA ASN A 527 39.61 36.44 -6.61
C ASN A 527 41.16 36.41 -6.68
N GLY A 528 41.75 35.47 -7.41
CA GLY A 528 43.21 35.34 -7.55
C GLY A 528 43.91 34.89 -6.25
N ALA A 529 43.18 34.25 -5.34
CA ALA A 529 43.70 33.70 -4.10
C ALA A 529 43.24 32.23 -3.95
N ALA A 530 44.13 31.36 -3.49
CA ALA A 530 43.79 29.94 -3.33
C ALA A 530 42.64 29.76 -2.31
N ASN A 531 41.54 29.17 -2.75
CA ASN A 531 40.35 28.93 -1.93
C ASN A 531 39.96 27.46 -2.05
N TYR A 532 40.31 26.65 -1.05
CA TYR A 532 40.02 25.22 -1.09
C TYR A 532 39.66 24.63 0.27
N LEU A 533 38.81 23.61 0.20
CA LEU A 533 38.54 22.69 1.28
C LEU A 533 39.59 21.58 1.28
N THR A 534 40.13 21.29 2.45
CA THR A 534 41.01 20.14 2.64
C THR A 534 40.27 19.03 3.36
N LEU A 535 40.24 17.84 2.76
CA LEU A 535 39.65 16.63 3.32
C LEU A 535 40.76 15.62 3.61
N PHE A 536 40.59 14.73 4.58
CA PHE A 536 41.54 13.63 4.74
C PHE A 536 41.49 12.66 3.54
N SER A 537 42.64 12.16 3.11
CA SER A 537 42.77 11.12 2.07
C SER A 537 42.90 9.72 2.69
N GLY A 538 43.00 8.67 1.88
CA GLY A 538 43.32 7.31 2.32
C GLY A 538 44.72 7.18 2.92
N ASN A 539 45.64 8.11 2.62
CA ASN A 539 46.95 8.21 3.27
C ASN A 539 46.88 8.69 4.73
N ALA A 540 45.72 9.15 5.21
CA ALA A 540 45.53 9.55 6.60
C ALA A 540 45.51 8.36 7.58
N ALA A 541 45.59 8.66 8.88
CA ALA A 541 45.33 7.69 9.94
C ALA A 541 43.92 7.08 9.77
N ALA A 542 43.77 5.79 10.09
CA ALA A 542 42.55 5.01 9.79
C ALA A 542 41.25 5.69 10.23
N ALA A 543 41.22 6.32 11.42
CA ALA A 543 40.05 7.01 11.97
C ALA A 543 39.60 8.27 11.20
N ASN A 544 40.39 8.72 10.21
CA ASN A 544 40.09 9.90 9.40
C ASN A 544 39.90 9.57 7.92
N ARG A 545 40.12 8.32 7.50
CA ARG A 545 40.07 7.95 6.09
C ARG A 545 38.65 8.05 5.53
N PRO A 546 38.48 8.49 4.28
CA PRO A 546 37.20 8.43 3.59
C PRO A 546 36.62 7.00 3.56
N GLN A 547 35.30 6.90 3.70
CA GLN A 547 34.57 5.64 3.72
C GLN A 547 33.42 5.66 2.71
N LEU A 548 33.26 4.57 1.97
CA LEU A 548 32.09 4.29 1.17
C LEU A 548 31.27 3.21 1.88
N ILE A 549 30.06 3.56 2.31
CA ILE A 549 29.15 2.65 3.00
C ILE A 549 28.06 2.24 2.00
N VAL A 550 27.89 0.94 1.81
CA VAL A 550 26.95 0.37 0.85
C VAL A 550 25.98 -0.53 1.60
N GLU A 551 24.69 -0.22 1.55
CA GLU A 551 23.63 -1.11 2.01
C GLU A 551 23.08 -1.89 0.81
N TYR A 552 22.88 -3.20 0.96
CA TYR A 552 22.43 -4.10 -0.11
C TYR A 552 21.67 -5.30 0.44
N TYR A 553 20.91 -5.99 -0.39
CA TYR A 553 20.39 -7.33 -0.07
C TYR A 553 20.76 -8.32 -1.19
N ILE A 554 20.65 -9.61 -0.90
CA ILE A 554 20.84 -10.69 -1.88
C ILE A 554 19.44 -11.22 -2.23
N PRO A 555 19.00 -11.14 -3.50
CA PRO A 555 17.69 -11.63 -3.94
C PRO A 555 17.48 -13.13 -3.79
#